data_AF-A0A6L6XWC7-F1
#
_entry.id   AF-A0A6L6XWC7-F1
#
_cell.length_a   1.000
_cell.length_b   1.000
_cell.length_c   1.000
_cell.angle_alpha   90.00
_cell.angle_beta   90.00
_cell.angle_gamma   90.00
#
_symmetry.space_group_name_H-M   'P 1'
#
loop_
_entity.id
_entity.type
_entity.pdbx_description
1 polymer ?
#
loop_
_entity_poly.entity_id
_entity_poly.type
_entity_poly.pdbx_seq_one_letter_code
_entity_poly.pdbx_strand_id
1 'polypeptide(L)' 'MADLAGDKGGSTPVPEGTWRYWRTKGIGPPSVRIGRRVFYRAIDVERWLEDQFADAERDRPS' A
#
# COMPACT_ATOMS: atom_id res chain seq x y z
N MET A 1 -0.20 22.80 -14.67
CA MET A 1 -1.04 21.58 -14.62
C MET A 1 -0.15 20.43 -14.15
N ALA A 2 -0.03 20.26 -12.83
CA ALA A 2 1.00 19.41 -12.23
C ALA A 2 0.78 17.93 -12.56
N ASP A 3 1.79 17.35 -13.19
CA ASP A 3 1.89 15.95 -13.54
C ASP A 3 2.12 15.11 -12.27
N LEU A 4 1.06 14.73 -11.58
CA LEU A 4 1.08 13.80 -10.42
C LEU A 4 1.31 12.33 -10.86
N ALA A 5 2.28 12.08 -11.76
CA ALA A 5 2.74 10.74 -12.12
C ALA A 5 3.91 10.43 -11.21
N GLY A 6 3.64 9.64 -10.17
CA GLY A 6 4.67 9.20 -9.24
C GLY A 6 4.77 10.09 -8.01
N ASP A 7 3.67 10.20 -7.24
CA ASP A 7 3.83 10.55 -5.84
C ASP A 7 4.37 9.31 -5.10
N LYS A 8 5.70 9.20 -5.06
CA LYS A 8 6.40 8.49 -3.99
C LYS A 8 6.29 9.39 -2.74
N GLY A 9 5.13 9.39 -2.09
CA GLY A 9 4.87 10.22 -0.91
C GLY A 9 4.40 9.38 0.27
N GLY A 10 5.32 8.97 1.15
CA GLY A 10 5.02 8.38 2.46
C GLY A 10 5.89 7.19 2.89
N SER A 11 7.20 7.41 3.08
CA SER A 11 8.24 6.64 3.81
C SER A 11 8.32 5.09 3.82
N THR A 12 7.48 4.32 3.14
CA THR A 12 7.63 2.85 3.14
C THR A 12 8.45 2.39 1.93
N PRO A 13 9.61 1.71 2.10
CA PRO A 13 10.44 1.22 1.00
C PRO A 13 9.82 -0.03 0.35
N VAL A 14 8.57 0.06 -0.13
CA VAL A 14 7.89 -1.02 -0.84
C VAL A 14 8.07 -0.80 -2.35
N PRO A 15 8.70 -1.74 -3.08
CA PRO A 15 8.87 -1.64 -4.53
C PRO A 15 7.53 -1.56 -5.27
N GLU A 16 7.48 -0.84 -6.40
CA GLU A 16 6.25 -0.72 -7.22
C GLU A 16 5.73 -2.11 -7.68
N GLY A 17 6.65 -3.04 -7.97
CA GLY A 17 6.28 -4.42 -8.32
C GLY A 17 5.48 -5.11 -7.23
N THR A 18 5.82 -4.86 -5.96
CA THR A 18 5.10 -5.40 -4.79
C THR A 18 3.70 -4.80 -4.69
N TRP A 19 3.57 -3.49 -4.85
CA TRP A 19 2.26 -2.82 -4.91
C TRP A 19 1.38 -3.38 -6.03
N ARG A 20 1.97 -3.64 -7.20
CA ARG A 20 1.26 -4.23 -8.34
C ARG A 20 0.80 -5.65 -8.03
N TYR A 21 1.68 -6.47 -7.44
CA TYR A 21 1.36 -7.82 -7.02
C TYR A 21 0.22 -7.87 -6.00
N TRP A 22 0.24 -6.98 -5.00
CA TRP A 22 -0.82 -6.90 -4.00
C TRP A 22 -2.19 -6.62 -4.63
N ARG A 23 -2.26 -5.63 -5.54
CA ARG A 23 -3.50 -5.33 -6.26
C ARG A 23 -4.00 -6.49 -7.11
N THR A 24 -3.12 -7.22 -7.81
CA THR A 24 -3.55 -8.35 -8.64
C THR A 24 -4.04 -9.53 -7.80
N LYS A 25 -3.55 -9.65 -6.57
CA LYS A 25 -3.97 -10.66 -5.59
C LYS A 25 -5.15 -10.23 -4.73
N GLY A 26 -5.63 -9.00 -4.86
CA GLY A 26 -6.69 -8.45 -4.01
C GLY A 26 -6.27 -8.28 -2.55
N ILE A 27 -4.97 -8.17 -2.28
CA ILE A 27 -4.41 -7.91 -0.95
C ILE A 27 -3.83 -6.49 -0.91
N GLY A 28 -3.58 -5.99 0.30
CA GLY A 28 -3.03 -4.65 0.52
C GLY A 28 -4.09 -3.61 0.88
N PRO A 29 -3.66 -2.35 1.05
CA PRO A 29 -4.55 -1.27 1.44
C PRO A 29 -5.51 -0.91 0.30
N PRO A 30 -6.68 -0.33 0.64
CA PRO A 30 -7.60 0.25 -0.33
C PRO A 30 -6.90 1.15 -1.35
N SER A 31 -7.25 0.95 -2.62
CA SER A 31 -6.71 1.75 -3.72
C SER A 31 -7.82 2.16 -4.68
N VAL A 32 -7.64 3.32 -5.31
CA VAL A 32 -8.54 3.83 -6.34
C VAL A 32 -7.78 4.07 -7.62
N ARG A 33 -8.39 3.68 -8.75
CA ARG A 33 -7.86 3.95 -10.08
C ARG A 33 -8.50 5.21 -10.64
N ILE A 34 -7.69 6.22 -10.91
CA ILE A 34 -8.11 7.49 -11.52
C ILE A 34 -7.34 7.63 -12.83
N GLY A 35 -8.06 7.46 -13.95
CA GLY A 35 -7.45 7.37 -15.27
C GLY A 35 -6.44 6.22 -15.36
N ARG A 36 -5.19 6.56 -15.71
CA ARG A 36 -4.07 5.59 -15.84
C ARG A 36 -3.25 5.41 -14.56
N ARG A 37 -3.61 6.09 -13.47
CA ARG A 37 -2.87 6.10 -12.21
C ARG A 37 -3.65 5.41 -11.10
N VAL A 38 -2.93 4.88 -10.13
CA VAL A 38 -3.47 4.28 -8.91
C VAL A 38 -3.05 5.15 -7.74
N PHE A 39 -4.02 5.46 -6.89
CA PHE A 39 -3.81 6.26 -5.69
C PHE A 39 -4.16 5.43 -4.46
N TYR A 40 -3.43 5.73 -3.39
CA TYR A 40 -3.66 5.24 -2.05
C TYR A 40 -3.87 6.45 -1.15
N ARG A 41 -4.72 6.31 -0.14
CA ARG A 41 -4.74 7.29 0.94
C ARG A 41 -3.65 6.90 1.94
N ALA A 42 -2.86 7.87 2.39
CA ALA A 42 -1.79 7.61 3.37
C ALA A 42 -2.33 6.89 4.62
N ILE A 43 -3.45 7.36 5.18
CA ILE A 43 -4.11 6.76 6.35
C ILE A 43 -4.50 5.29 6.14
N ASP A 44 -4.90 4.91 4.92
CA ASP A 44 -5.31 3.53 4.63
C ASP A 44 -4.09 2.62 4.50
N VAL A 45 -2.96 3.15 3.99
CA VAL A 45 -1.68 2.44 3.95
C VAL A 45 -1.13 2.23 5.35
N GLU A 46 -1.13 3.26 6.18
CA GLU A 46 -0.67 3.20 7.57
C GLU A 46 -1.46 2.17 8.37
N ARG A 47 -2.80 2.25 8.34
CA ARG A 47 -3.68 1.27 9.00
C ARG A 47 -3.42 -0.15 8.54
N TRP A 48 -3.30 -0.35 7.23
CA TRP A 48 -3.01 -1.68 6.71
C TRP A 48 -1.66 -2.21 7.21
N LEU A 49 -0.61 -1.38 7.26
CA LEU A 49 0.69 -1.78 7.81
C LEU A 49 0.59 -2.12 9.31
N GLU A 50 -0.14 -1.32 10.10
CA GLU A 50 -0.41 -1.61 11.51
C GLU A 50 -1.07 -2.98 11.68
N ASP A 51 -2.10 -3.27 10.88
CA ASP A 51 -2.78 -4.57 10.88
C ASP A 51 -1.82 -5.71 10.53
N GLN A 52 -0.94 -5.53 9.52
CA GLN A 52 0.07 -6.53 9.16
C GLN A 52 1.07 -6.81 10.29
N PHE A 53 1.52 -5.76 11.01
CA PHE A 53 2.43 -5.95 12.16
C PHE A 53 1.71 -6.65 13.32
N ALA A 54 0.46 -6.31 13.59
CA ALA A 54 -0.34 -6.96 14.63
C ALA A 54 -0.58 -8.45 14.33
N ASP A 55 -0.90 -8.78 13.08
CA ASP A 55 -1.05 -10.17 12.63
C ASP A 55 0.28 -10.94 12.73
N ALA A 56 1.39 -10.34 12.30
CA ALA A 56 2.71 -10.97 12.37
C ALA A 56 3.16 -11.23 13.82
N GLU A 57 2.84 -10.34 14.76
CA GLU A 57 3.13 -10.54 16.17
C GLU A 57 2.27 -11.66 16.78
N ARG A 58 0.98 -11.75 16.40
CA ARG A 58 0.10 -12.83 16.84
C ARG A 58 0.59 -14.20 16.38
N ASP A 59 1.15 -14.29 15.18
CA ASP A 59 1.60 -15.54 14.58
C ASP A 59 3.00 -15.98 15.07
N ARG A 60 3.67 -15.18 15.91
CA ARG A 60 5.01 -15.49 16.42
C ARG A 60 4.94 -16.59 17.48
N PRO A 61 5.56 -17.77 17.26
CA PRO A 61 5.64 -18.80 18.29
C PRO A 61 6.55 -18.32 19.44
N SER A 62 6.09 -18.52 20.67
CA SER A 62 6.83 -18.22 21.92
C SER A 62 8.13 -19.01 22.05
#